data_AF-A0A6N4VJV9-F1
#
_entry.id   AF-A0A6N4VJV9-F1
#
_cell.length_a   1.000
_cell.length_b   1.000
_cell.length_c   1.000
_cell.angle_alpha   90.00
_cell.angle_beta   90.00
_cell.angle_gamma   90.00
#
_symmetry.space_group_name_H-M   'P 1'
#
loop_
_entity.id
_entity.type
_entity.pdbx_description
1 polymer ?
#
loop_
_entity_poly.entity_id
_entity_poly.type
_entity_poly.pdbx_seq_one_letter_code
_entity_poly.pdbx_strand_id
1 'polypeptide(L)' 'MARSKSETDTRPKSETRQLTAGVYVRFTPDQLDRLRSEANLRDCSVQQLLRDRSLGANRTAS' A
#
# COMPACT_ATOMS: atom_id res chain seq x y z
N MET A 1 20.46 9.11 -44.49
CA MET A 1 19.31 8.46 -43.82
C MET A 1 19.86 7.43 -42.83
N ALA A 2 19.65 7.60 -41.53
CA ALA A 2 19.84 6.54 -40.54
C ALA A 2 18.99 6.86 -39.31
N ARG A 3 17.78 6.28 -39.23
CA ARG A 3 16.95 6.33 -38.03
C ARG A 3 17.43 5.22 -37.11
N SER A 4 18.18 5.57 -36.07
CA SER A 4 18.48 4.67 -34.96
C SER A 4 17.17 4.32 -34.28
N LYS A 5 16.70 3.09 -34.48
CA LYS A 5 15.55 2.53 -33.77
C LYS A 5 15.92 2.47 -32.30
N SER A 6 15.26 3.30 -31.49
CA SER A 6 15.23 3.19 -30.04
C SER A 6 14.64 1.84 -29.69
N GLU A 7 15.51 0.91 -29.31
CA GLU A 7 15.19 -0.42 -28.83
C GLU A 7 14.34 -0.27 -27.56
N THR A 8 13.05 -0.62 -27.66
CA THR A 8 12.14 -0.66 -26.52
C THR A 8 12.60 -1.80 -25.62
N ASP A 9 13.21 -1.46 -24.49
CA ASP A 9 13.62 -2.42 -23.46
C ASP A 9 12.37 -3.16 -22.93
N THR A 10 12.14 -4.37 -23.46
CA THR A 10 11.02 -5.26 -23.09
C THR A 10 11.35 -6.14 -21.89
N ARG A 11 12.45 -5.86 -21.17
CA ARG A 11 12.81 -6.63 -19.98
C ARG A 11 11.72 -6.41 -18.93
N PRO A 12 11.20 -7.47 -18.29
CA PRO A 12 10.28 -7.31 -17.17
C PRO A 12 11.02 -6.49 -16.13
N LYS A 13 10.47 -5.31 -15.78
CA LYS A 13 11.01 -4.45 -14.73
C LYS A 13 11.01 -5.29 -13.45
N SER A 14 12.14 -5.90 -13.10
CA SER A 14 12.27 -6.62 -11.84
C SER A 14 11.95 -5.60 -10.74
N GLU A 15 11.07 -5.98 -9.82
CA GLU A 15 10.51 -5.13 -8.78
C GLU A 15 11.56 -4.12 -8.27
N THR A 16 11.39 -2.87 -8.69
CA THR A 16 12.45 -1.87 -8.65
C THR A 16 12.53 -1.28 -7.25
N ARG A 17 13.24 -1.97 -6.35
CA ARG A 17 13.52 -1.58 -4.94
C ARG A 17 12.25 -1.38 -4.09
N GLN A 18 12.20 -2.01 -2.92
CA GLN A 18 11.13 -1.72 -1.95
C GLN A 18 11.28 -0.28 -1.45
N LEU A 19 10.43 0.62 -1.94
CA LEU A 19 10.41 2.04 -1.57
C LEU A 19 9.78 2.29 -0.19
N THR A 20 9.08 1.28 0.36
CA THR A 20 8.37 1.39 1.63
C THR A 20 8.78 0.29 2.59
N ALA A 21 9.14 0.66 3.83
CA ALA A 21 9.34 -0.30 4.90
C ALA A 21 8.01 -0.95 5.30
N GLY A 22 8.01 -2.27 5.49
CA GLY A 22 6.87 -3.00 6.05
C GLY A 22 6.76 -2.77 7.56
N VAL A 23 5.55 -2.45 8.03
CA VAL A 23 5.24 -2.34 9.46
C VAL A 23 4.32 -3.49 9.84
N TYR A 24 4.76 -4.31 10.80
CA TYR A 24 4.04 -5.50 11.26
C TYR A 24 3.62 -5.32 12.71
N VAL A 25 2.34 -5.55 13.00
CA VAL A 25 1.77 -5.43 14.34
C VAL A 25 1.02 -6.72 14.67
N ARG A 26 1.17 -7.20 15.91
CA ARG A 26 0.44 -8.37 16.40
C ARG A 26 -0.81 -7.94 17.12
N PHE A 27 -1.90 -8.64 16.86
CA PHE A 27 -3.19 -8.45 17.53
C PHE A 27 -3.61 -9.75 18.19
N THR A 28 -4.32 -9.64 19.32
CA THR A 28 -5.11 -10.76 19.83
C THR A 28 -6.29 -11.02 18.88
N PRO A 29 -6.91 -12.22 18.93
CA PRO A 29 -8.10 -12.51 18.14
C PRO A 29 -9.22 -11.46 18.32
N ASP A 30 -9.52 -11.09 19.57
CA ASP A 30 -10.56 -10.09 19.87
C ASP A 30 -10.25 -8.70 19.28
N GLN A 31 -8.97 -8.30 19.30
CA GLN A 31 -8.54 -7.04 18.70
C GLN A 31 -8.69 -7.06 17.18
N LEU A 32 -8.34 -8.20 16.55
CA LEU A 32 -8.49 -8.36 15.11
C LEU A 32 -9.96 -8.35 14.68
N ASP A 33 -10.85 -8.97 15.44
CA ASP A 33 -12.29 -8.98 15.13
C ASP A 33 -12.92 -7.59 15.27
N ARG A 34 -12.49 -6.78 16.25
CA ARG A 34 -12.87 -5.37 16.34
C ARG A 34 -12.41 -4.57 15.13
N LEU A 35 -11.15 -4.76 14.70
CA LEU A 35 -10.60 -4.08 13.52
C LEU A 35 -11.33 -4.48 12.24
N ARG A 36 -11.65 -5.76 12.07
CA ARG A 36 -12.42 -6.26 10.91
C ARG A 36 -13.83 -5.68 10.89
N SER A 37 -14.51 -5.68 12.03
CA SER A 37 -15.85 -5.13 12.16
C SER A 37 -15.85 -3.64 11.77
N GLU A 38 -14.87 -2.89 12.23
CA GLU A 38 -14.77 -1.47 11.88
C GLU A 38 -14.39 -1.23 10.41
N ALA A 39 -13.49 -2.05 9.86
CA ALA A 39 -13.11 -1.96 8.45
C ALA A 39 -14.32 -2.24 7.54
N ASN A 40 -15.15 -3.24 7.91
CA ASN A 40 -16.40 -3.54 7.21
C ASN A 40 -17.39 -2.37 7.27
N LEU A 41 -17.53 -1.71 8.43
CA LEU A 41 -18.41 -0.55 8.58
C LEU A 41 -18.00 0.64 7.69
N ARG A 42 -16.71 0.73 7.34
CA ARG A 42 -16.14 1.81 6.51
C ARG A 42 -15.86 1.36 5.07
N ASP A 43 -16.30 0.15 4.71
CA ASP A 43 -16.07 -0.48 3.41
C ASP A 43 -14.61 -0.41 2.95
N CYS A 44 -13.68 -0.70 3.86
CA CYS A 44 -12.25 -0.67 3.57
C CYS A 44 -11.51 -1.88 4.15
N SER A 45 -10.24 -2.05 3.74
CA SER A 45 -9.40 -3.12 4.31
C SER A 45 -8.87 -2.73 5.69
N VAL A 46 -8.57 -3.72 6.53
CA VAL A 46 -7.93 -3.49 7.84
C VAL A 46 -6.61 -2.74 7.69
N GLN A 47 -5.83 -3.05 6.64
CA GLN A 47 -4.57 -2.36 6.35
C GLN A 47 -4.79 -0.88 6.03
N GLN A 48 -5.84 -0.56 5.27
CA GLN A 48 -6.20 0.82 4.95
C GLN A 48 -6.70 1.56 6.21
N LEU A 49 -7.58 0.93 6.99
CA LEU A 49 -8.03 1.48 8.27
C LEU A 49 -6.87 1.82 9.20
N LEU A 50 -5.90 0.91 9.36
CA LEU A 50 -4.72 1.12 10.20
C LEU A 50 -3.82 2.22 9.64
N ARG A 51 -3.61 2.25 8.32
CA ARG A 51 -2.84 3.31 7.66
C ARG A 51 -3.47 4.68 7.91
N ASP A 52 -4.76 4.82 7.64
CA ASP A 52 -5.46 6.11 7.72
C ASP A 52 -5.52 6.63 9.17
N ARG A 53 -5.67 5.73 10.15
CA ARG A 53 -5.62 6.08 11.57
C ARG A 53 -4.23 6.46 12.04
N SER A 54 -3.20 5.76 11.58
CA SER A 54 -1.82 5.98 12.04
C SER A 54 -1.19 7.23 11.42
N LEU A 55 -1.57 7.55 10.19
CA LEU A 55 -1.06 8.73 9.47
C LEU A 55 -1.89 10.00 9.69
N GLY A 56 -3.13 9.87 10.22
CA GLY A 56 -4.05 10.98 10.46
C GLY A 56 -4.54 11.67 9.17
N ALA A 57 -5.41 12.68 9.32
CA ALA A 57 -5.97 13.47 8.22
C ALA A 57 -4.94 14.32 7.43
N ASN A 58 -3.65 14.23 7.75
CA ASN A 58 -2.59 15.01 7.10
C ASN A 58 -2.32 14.62 5.64
N ARG A 59 -3.04 13.61 5.10
CA ARG A 59 -2.90 13.18 3.70
C ARG A 59 -3.82 13.90 2.72
N THR A 60 -4.74 14.76 3.18
CA THR A 60 -5.60 15.58 2.29
C THR A 60 -4.90 16.83 1.74
N ALA A 61 -3.60 17.01 1.99
CA ALA A 61 -2.79 18.08 1.40
C ALA A 61 -1.67 17.48 0.54
N SER A 62 -2.00 17.04 -0.68
CA SER A 62 -1.05 16.83 -1.78
C SER A 62 -1.79 16.88 -3.11
#